data_AF-A0A0X3V949-F1
#
_entry.id   AF-A0A0X3V949-F1
#
_cell.length_a   1.000
_cell.length_b   1.000
_cell.length_c   1.000
_cell.angle_alpha   90.00
_cell.angle_beta   90.00
_cell.angle_gamma   90.00
#
_symmetry.space_group_name_H-M   'P 1'
#
loop_
_entity.id
_entity.type
_entity.pdbx_description
1 polymer ?
#
loop_
_entity_poly.entity_id
_entity_poly.type
_entity_poly.pdbx_seq_one_letter_code
_entity_poly.pdbx_strand_id
1 'polypeptide(L)'
;MADSVPVRCPTCRRENAFTPPTFPCACGAPLTLPVLRGGVPVEILHRTWEASWVEVRCAVCGRQDAWPAPEAGCACGTVVRVPVAPLPPAPPAPEPPAPAAGPARTAPRTRPAAGPPPQRPVFHPVTIRTARDCVTAAAQYLKWLGFGDVARTQERSAAGVDLRGTGVVAQVDPSTRASAVRDIECVWLNGLADSAVAVFFSLAGYARDARERADALHVPLFVMDLTGTPQPVNDAADELIAFGADRPG
;
A
#
# COMPACT_ATOMS: atom_id res chain seq x y z
N MET A 1 29.27 3.90 -20.86
CA MET A 1 29.96 4.16 -19.58
C MET A 1 28.92 4.72 -18.64
N ALA A 2 28.72 4.11 -17.47
CA ALA A 2 27.79 4.63 -16.48
C ALA A 2 28.37 5.93 -15.92
N ASP A 3 27.65 7.04 -16.09
CA ASP A 3 28.08 8.36 -15.67
C ASP A 3 27.94 8.47 -14.15
N SER A 4 29.00 8.13 -13.43
CA SER A 4 29.01 8.12 -11.97
C SER A 4 29.20 9.53 -11.41
N VAL A 5 28.51 9.82 -10.32
CA VAL A 5 28.50 11.13 -9.66
C VAL A 5 29.13 10.99 -8.27
N PRO A 6 30.07 11.87 -7.88
CA PRO A 6 30.64 11.84 -6.54
C PRO A 6 29.61 12.32 -5.51
N VAL A 7 29.42 11.52 -4.45
CA VAL A 7 28.52 11.79 -3.32
C VAL A 7 29.34 11.79 -2.03
N ARG A 8 29.40 12.96 -1.38
CA ARG A 8 30.17 13.13 -0.15
C ARG A 8 29.33 12.85 1.09
N CYS A 9 29.74 11.88 1.90
CA CYS A 9 29.06 11.54 3.14
C CYS A 9 29.08 12.74 4.12
N PRO A 10 27.95 13.16 4.71
CA PRO A 10 27.91 14.25 5.68
C PRO A 10 28.65 13.91 6.97
N THR A 11 28.68 12.62 7.35
CA THR A 11 29.23 12.15 8.63
C THR A 11 30.75 11.96 8.56
N CYS A 12 31.24 11.11 7.66
CA CYS A 12 32.68 10.81 7.57
C CYS A 12 33.43 11.58 6.47
N ARG A 13 32.72 12.41 5.69
CA ARG A 13 33.28 13.25 4.61
C ARG A 13 33.96 12.51 3.46
N ARG A 14 33.88 11.18 3.42
CA ARG A 14 34.34 10.33 2.31
C ARG A 14 33.48 10.56 1.06
N GLU A 15 34.14 10.65 -0.09
CA GLU A 15 33.48 10.68 -1.39
C GLU A 15 33.24 9.26 -1.89
N ASN A 16 32.03 8.99 -2.35
CA ASN A 16 31.60 7.70 -2.88
C ASN A 16 31.11 7.91 -4.32
N ALA A 17 31.44 7.01 -5.23
CA ALA A 17 30.89 7.03 -6.58
C ALA A 17 29.45 6.50 -6.53
N PHE A 18 28.50 7.26 -7.06
CA PHE A 18 27.10 6.87 -7.15
C PHE A 18 26.67 6.84 -8.62
N THR A 19 26.07 5.73 -9.05
CA THR A 19 25.50 5.60 -10.40
C THR A 19 23.99 5.82 -10.31
N PRO A 20 23.43 6.85 -10.97
CA PRO A 20 21.99 7.10 -10.94
C PRO A 20 21.20 5.92 -11.50
N PRO A 21 20.11 5.47 -10.83
CA PRO A 21 19.29 4.39 -11.33
C PRO A 21 18.47 4.84 -12.56
N THR A 22 18.19 3.88 -13.44
CA THR A 22 17.35 4.06 -14.63
C THR A 22 16.09 3.21 -14.50
N PHE A 23 14.93 3.83 -14.68
CA PHE A 23 13.62 3.17 -14.60
C PHE A 23 12.84 3.31 -15.91
N PRO A 24 11.95 2.35 -16.25
CA PRO A 24 11.11 2.46 -17.43
C PRO A 24 9.95 3.43 -17.18
N CYS A 25 9.86 4.50 -17.98
CA CYS A 25 8.67 5.36 -17.99
C CYS A 25 7.46 4.60 -18.56
N ALA A 26 6.23 5.02 -18.21
CA ALA A 26 5.00 4.48 -18.80
C ALA A 26 4.94 4.59 -20.34
N CYS A 27 5.71 5.51 -20.95
CA CYS A 27 5.85 5.60 -22.41
C CYS A 27 6.89 4.63 -23.01
N GLY A 28 7.56 3.82 -22.18
CA GLY A 28 8.62 2.89 -22.58
C GLY A 28 10.03 3.49 -22.61
N ALA A 29 10.18 4.82 -22.49
CA ALA A 29 11.49 5.45 -22.48
C ALA A 29 12.26 5.18 -21.17
N PRO A 30 13.58 4.91 -21.23
CA PRO A 30 14.40 4.83 -20.03
C PRO A 30 14.57 6.22 -19.40
N LEU A 31 14.26 6.33 -18.11
CA LEU A 31 14.41 7.55 -17.32
C LEU A 31 15.50 7.33 -16.27
N THR A 32 16.67 7.95 -16.50
CA THR A 32 17.74 8.01 -15.51
C THR A 32 17.51 9.19 -14.58
N LEU A 33 17.51 8.98 -13.26
CA LEU A 33 17.24 10.07 -12.31
C LEU A 33 18.30 11.18 -12.45
N PRO A 34 17.90 12.45 -12.63
CA PRO A 34 18.82 13.55 -12.86
C PRO A 34 19.46 14.01 -11.55
N VAL A 35 20.40 13.25 -11.01
CA VAL A 35 21.08 13.63 -9.76
C VAL A 35 21.88 14.93 -9.92
N LEU A 36 21.82 15.78 -8.89
CA LEU A 36 22.53 17.04 -8.85
C LEU A 36 24.00 16.82 -8.49
N ARG A 37 24.89 16.97 -9.47
CA ARG A 37 26.35 16.90 -9.22
C ARG A 37 26.77 18.01 -8.25
N GLY A 38 27.48 17.64 -7.18
CA GLY A 38 27.91 18.57 -6.14
C GLY A 38 26.79 19.02 -5.19
N GLY A 39 25.56 18.51 -5.35
CA GLY A 39 24.49 18.75 -4.40
C GLY A 39 24.82 18.14 -3.03
N VAL A 40 24.32 18.76 -1.96
CA VAL A 40 24.55 18.30 -0.58
C VAL A 40 23.66 17.10 -0.28
N PRO A 41 24.23 15.90 -0.04
CA PRO A 41 23.45 14.73 0.32
C PRO A 41 22.89 14.87 1.75
N VAL A 42 21.66 14.43 1.95
CA VAL A 42 20.96 14.52 3.24
C VAL A 42 20.98 13.15 3.91
N GLU A 43 21.43 13.08 5.16
CA GLU A 43 21.40 11.84 5.93
C GLU A 43 19.95 11.38 6.19
N ILE A 44 19.71 10.10 5.95
CA ILE A 44 18.41 9.47 6.21
C ILE A 44 18.45 8.88 7.62
N LEU A 45 17.93 9.65 8.58
CA LEU A 45 17.74 9.17 9.95
C LEU A 45 16.42 8.39 10.10
N HIS A 46 15.38 8.81 9.35
CA HIS A 46 14.05 8.22 9.38
C HIS A 46 13.51 8.09 7.95
N ARG A 47 12.78 7.00 7.67
CA ARG A 47 12.12 6.76 6.39
C ARG A 47 10.62 7.04 6.54
N THR A 48 10.11 7.92 5.68
CA THR A 48 8.68 8.10 5.46
C THR A 48 8.37 7.81 4.00
N TRP A 49 7.12 7.43 3.72
CA TRP A 49 6.67 7.17 2.36
C TRP A 49 6.95 8.35 1.43
N GLU A 50 6.45 9.54 1.78
CA GLU A 50 6.64 10.76 0.97
C GLU A 50 8.11 11.07 0.69
N ALA A 51 8.98 10.86 1.69
CA ALA A 51 10.41 11.13 1.55
C ALA A 51 11.11 10.10 0.65
N SER A 52 10.54 8.90 0.46
CA SER A 52 11.10 7.85 -0.39
C SER A 52 10.84 8.08 -1.89
N TRP A 53 10.10 9.12 -2.27
CA TRP A 53 9.76 9.43 -3.66
C TRP A 53 10.25 10.82 -4.09
N VAL A 54 10.60 10.96 -5.36
CA VAL A 54 10.98 12.23 -6.01
C VAL A 54 10.21 12.40 -7.31
N GLU A 55 9.69 13.60 -7.54
CA GLU A 55 9.01 13.95 -8.79
C GLU A 55 10.03 14.23 -9.90
N VAL A 56 9.95 13.47 -10.99
CA VAL A 56 10.83 13.66 -12.15
C VAL A 56 10.01 13.64 -13.43
N ARG A 57 10.34 14.56 -14.34
CA ARG A 57 9.73 14.65 -15.66
C ARG A 57 10.49 13.79 -16.67
N CYS A 58 9.77 12.94 -17.39
CA CYS A 58 10.34 12.21 -18.53
C CYS A 58 10.75 13.20 -19.64
N ALA A 59 12.00 13.13 -20.10
CA ALA A 59 12.49 13.97 -21.18
C ALA A 59 11.86 13.64 -22.56
N VAL A 60 11.25 12.45 -22.69
CA VAL A 60 10.64 11.98 -23.95
C VAL A 60 9.16 12.34 -24.03
N CYS A 61 8.34 11.92 -23.07
CA CYS A 61 6.88 12.15 -23.11
C CYS A 61 6.42 13.36 -22.28
N GLY A 62 7.32 13.99 -21.50
CA GLY A 62 7.00 15.15 -20.66
C GLY A 62 6.15 14.83 -19.42
N ARG A 63 5.77 13.56 -19.19
CA ARG A 63 5.00 13.14 -18.01
C ARG A 63 5.82 13.36 -16.74
N GLN A 64 5.17 13.90 -15.71
CA GLN A 64 5.68 14.00 -14.36
C GLN A 64 5.10 12.83 -13.56
N ASP A 65 5.96 12.06 -12.91
CA ASP A 65 5.57 10.96 -12.02
C ASP A 65 6.53 10.91 -10.82
N ALA A 66 6.08 10.24 -9.76
CA ALA A 66 6.87 9.91 -8.58
C ALA A 66 7.80 8.71 -8.85
N TRP A 67 9.09 8.87 -8.59
CA TRP A 67 10.12 7.84 -8.73
C TRP A 67 10.84 7.58 -7.42
N PRO A 68 11.39 6.38 -7.17
CA PRO A 68 12.15 6.11 -5.96
C PRO A 68 13.33 7.08 -5.82
N ALA A 69 13.44 7.76 -4.67
CA ALA A 69 14.53 8.69 -4.39
C ALA A 69 15.89 7.95 -4.45
N PRO A 70 16.93 8.53 -5.06
CA PRO A 70 18.24 7.88 -5.14
C PRO A 70 18.92 7.93 -3.78
N GLU A 71 19.29 6.76 -3.25
CA GLU A 71 19.93 6.60 -1.95
C GLU A 71 21.33 5.98 -2.10
N ALA A 72 22.30 6.48 -1.35
CA ALA A 72 23.67 5.97 -1.33
C ALA A 72 24.09 5.59 0.10
N GLY A 73 24.60 4.37 0.27
CA GLY A 73 25.23 3.93 1.51
C GLY A 73 26.71 4.30 1.54
N CYS A 74 27.20 4.72 2.70
CA CYS A 74 28.63 4.89 2.95
C CYS A 74 29.15 3.76 3.84
N ALA A 75 30.42 3.37 3.67
CA ALA A 75 31.07 2.34 4.48
C ALA A 75 31.14 2.66 6.00
N CYS A 76 30.87 3.91 6.40
CA CYS A 76 30.76 4.29 7.82
C CYS A 76 29.39 3.97 8.44
N GLY A 77 28.43 3.48 7.66
CA GLY A 77 27.07 3.15 8.11
C GLY A 77 26.01 4.20 7.78
N THR A 78 26.41 5.44 7.45
CA THR A 78 25.46 6.49 7.04
C THR A 78 24.85 6.19 5.68
N VAL A 79 23.52 6.31 5.60
CA VAL A 79 22.76 6.29 4.35
C VAL A 79 22.32 7.71 4.03
N VAL A 80 22.55 8.16 2.80
CA VAL A 80 22.17 9.50 2.36
C VAL A 80 21.21 9.45 1.20
N ARG A 81 20.31 10.43 1.14
CA ARG A 81 19.56 10.76 -0.06
C ARG A 81 20.42 11.64 -0.96
N VAL A 82 20.59 11.21 -2.20
CA VAL A 82 21.30 11.97 -3.23
C VAL A 82 20.33 13.00 -3.81
N PRO A 83 20.69 14.30 -3.85
CA PRO A 83 19.79 15.32 -4.37
C PRO A 83 19.55 15.11 -5.86
N VAL A 84 18.29 15.25 -6.27
CA VAL A 84 17.87 15.26 -7.68
C VAL A 84 17.70 16.71 -8.10
N ALA A 85 18.09 17.03 -9.34
CA ALA A 85 17.92 18.36 -9.90
C ALA A 85 16.44 18.76 -9.79
N PRO A 86 16.13 19.90 -9.14
CA PRO A 86 14.77 20.35 -9.00
C PRO A 86 14.16 20.52 -10.39
N LEU A 87 12.89 20.15 -10.50
CA LEU A 87 12.18 20.32 -11.75
C LEU A 87 12.18 21.79 -12.14
N PRO A 88 12.60 22.19 -13.36
CA PRO A 88 12.36 23.54 -13.80
C PRO A 88 10.84 23.80 -13.77
N PRO A 89 10.40 24.94 -13.22
CA PRO A 89 8.99 25.30 -13.19
C PRO A 89 8.44 25.20 -14.61
N ALA A 90 7.23 24.63 -14.73
CA ALA A 90 6.57 24.59 -16.03
C ALA A 90 6.50 26.02 -16.59
N PRO A 91 6.77 26.24 -17.89
CA PRO A 91 6.49 27.53 -18.49
C PRO A 91 5.00 27.85 -18.26
N PRO A 92 4.64 29.12 -18.00
CA PRO A 92 3.23 29.50 -17.89
C PRO A 92 2.53 29.05 -19.17
N ALA A 93 1.45 28.29 -19.01
CA ALA A 93 0.63 27.89 -20.14
C ALA A 93 0.15 29.16 -20.87
N PRO A 94 0.22 29.21 -22.21
CA PRO A 94 -0.42 30.30 -22.94
C PRO A 94 -1.92 30.31 -22.61
N GLU A 95 -2.46 31.49 -22.35
CA GLU A 95 -3.89 31.69 -22.10
C GLU A 95 -4.70 31.04 -23.24
N PRO A 96 -5.68 30.17 -22.92
CA PRO A 96 -6.52 29.58 -23.95
C PRO A 96 -7.35 30.69 -24.61
N PRO A 97 -7.47 30.72 -25.95
CA PRO A 97 -8.38 31.64 -26.62
C PRO A 97 -9.83 31.32 -26.23
N ALA A 98 -10.63 32.38 -26.10
CA ALA A 98 -12.03 32.32 -25.72
C ALA A 98 -12.81 31.31 -26.61
N PRO A 99 -13.62 30.41 -26.03
CA PRO A 99 -14.36 29.44 -26.82
C PRO A 99 -15.56 30.11 -27.52
N ALA A 100 -15.54 30.11 -28.85
CA ALA A 100 -16.73 30.30 -29.67
C ALA A 100 -17.65 29.09 -29.53
N ALA A 101 -18.96 29.36 -29.53
CA ALA A 101 -20.05 28.44 -29.27
C ALA A 101 -19.99 27.15 -30.11
N GLY A 102 -19.79 26.01 -29.43
CA GLY A 102 -20.06 24.66 -29.92
C GLY A 102 -21.33 24.08 -29.29
N PRO A 103 -21.98 23.08 -29.92
CA PRO A 103 -23.32 22.65 -29.56
C PRO A 103 -23.37 21.91 -28.23
N ALA A 104 -24.55 21.99 -27.61
CA ALA A 104 -25.00 21.43 -26.33
C ALA A 104 -24.12 20.32 -25.71
N ARG A 105 -23.45 20.69 -24.61
CA ARG A 105 -22.91 19.78 -23.60
C ARG A 105 -23.96 18.76 -23.17
N THR A 106 -23.72 17.49 -23.47
CA THR A 106 -24.23 16.40 -22.64
C THR A 106 -23.78 16.64 -21.21
N ALA A 107 -24.76 16.59 -20.29
CA ALA A 107 -24.61 16.91 -18.89
C ALA A 107 -23.46 16.13 -18.23
N PRO A 108 -22.81 16.69 -17.19
CA PRO A 108 -21.91 15.91 -16.37
C PRO A 108 -22.71 14.74 -15.79
N ARG A 109 -22.19 13.51 -15.95
CA ARG A 109 -22.66 12.38 -15.17
C ARG A 109 -22.49 12.77 -13.70
N THR A 110 -23.62 13.11 -13.08
CA THR A 110 -23.78 13.19 -11.64
C THR A 110 -23.08 12.00 -11.03
N ARG A 111 -22.01 12.26 -10.25
CA ARG A 111 -21.55 11.34 -9.21
C ARG A 111 -22.83 10.94 -8.46
N PRO A 112 -23.16 9.63 -8.36
CA PRO A 112 -24.31 9.25 -7.56
C PRO A 112 -24.10 9.90 -6.20
N ALA A 113 -25.05 10.74 -5.79
CA ALA A 113 -25.16 11.16 -4.40
C ALA A 113 -25.02 9.88 -3.57
N ALA A 114 -24.27 9.95 -2.46
CA ALA A 114 -24.15 8.87 -1.50
C ALA A 114 -25.56 8.35 -1.22
N GLY A 115 -25.89 7.24 -1.87
CA GLY A 115 -27.11 6.53 -1.56
C GLY A 115 -27.00 6.04 -0.12
N PRO A 116 -28.12 5.71 0.52
CA PRO A 116 -28.04 4.92 1.74
C PRO A 116 -27.10 3.73 1.47
N PRO A 117 -26.23 3.35 2.43
CA PRO A 117 -25.25 2.29 2.24
C PRO A 117 -25.96 1.08 1.63
N PRO A 118 -25.37 0.42 0.62
CA PRO A 118 -26.00 -0.73 -0.02
C PRO A 118 -26.41 -1.69 1.10
N GLN A 119 -27.71 -1.98 1.21
CA GLN A 119 -28.19 -2.86 2.26
C GLN A 119 -27.53 -4.21 2.06
N ARG A 120 -26.58 -4.51 2.94
CA ARG A 120 -25.76 -5.70 2.82
C ARG A 120 -26.69 -6.91 2.95
N PRO A 121 -26.68 -7.87 2.00
CA PRO A 121 -27.55 -9.03 2.07
C PRO A 121 -27.27 -9.84 3.34
N VAL A 122 -28.15 -10.77 3.71
CA VAL A 122 -27.86 -11.67 4.84
C VAL A 122 -26.61 -12.48 4.53
N PHE A 123 -25.68 -12.56 5.47
CA PHE A 123 -24.48 -13.38 5.32
C PHE A 123 -24.86 -14.86 5.36
N HIS A 124 -24.36 -15.65 4.41
CA HIS A 124 -24.58 -17.09 4.35
C HIS A 124 -23.27 -17.82 4.73
N PRO A 125 -23.14 -18.30 5.98
CA PRO A 125 -21.91 -18.89 6.46
C PRO A 125 -21.62 -20.27 5.84
N VAL A 126 -20.33 -20.60 5.76
CA VAL A 126 -19.85 -21.93 5.36
C VAL A 126 -19.34 -22.68 6.58
N THR A 127 -19.91 -23.86 6.86
CA THR A 127 -19.45 -24.72 7.95
C THR A 127 -17.97 -25.05 7.80
N ILE A 128 -17.20 -24.82 8.86
CA ILE A 128 -15.76 -25.05 8.87
C ILE A 128 -15.46 -26.47 9.34
N ARG A 129 -14.94 -27.31 8.46
CA ARG A 129 -14.48 -28.68 8.78
C ARG A 129 -12.99 -28.87 8.59
N THR A 130 -12.38 -28.03 7.76
CA THR A 130 -10.98 -28.07 7.38
C THR A 130 -10.36 -26.67 7.40
N ALA A 131 -9.03 -26.62 7.42
CA ALA A 131 -8.28 -25.37 7.21
C ALA A 131 -8.64 -24.68 5.89
N ARG A 132 -8.98 -25.45 4.85
CA ARG A 132 -9.43 -24.92 3.56
C ARG A 132 -10.77 -24.20 3.69
N ASP A 133 -11.66 -24.69 4.55
CA ASP A 133 -12.97 -24.10 4.78
C ASP A 133 -12.85 -22.80 5.57
N CYS A 134 -11.90 -22.70 6.51
CA CYS A 134 -11.57 -21.44 7.21
C CYS A 134 -11.27 -20.32 6.20
N VAL A 135 -10.40 -20.61 5.23
CA VAL A 135 -10.05 -19.64 4.18
C VAL A 135 -11.24 -19.35 3.26
N THR A 136 -12.16 -20.30 3.05
CA THR A 136 -13.39 -20.08 2.26
C THR A 136 -14.31 -19.13 2.98
N ALA A 137 -14.55 -19.36 4.27
CA ALA A 137 -15.41 -18.54 5.11
C ALA A 137 -14.88 -17.11 5.19
N ALA A 138 -13.58 -16.92 5.44
CA ALA A 138 -12.95 -15.61 5.43
C ALA A 138 -13.10 -14.89 4.08
N ALA A 139 -12.86 -15.59 2.96
CA ALA A 139 -13.00 -15.00 1.63
C ALA A 139 -14.45 -14.58 1.31
N GLN A 140 -15.44 -15.40 1.68
CA GLN A 140 -16.85 -15.06 1.49
C GLN A 140 -17.27 -13.89 2.38
N TYR A 141 -16.74 -13.83 3.60
CA TYR A 141 -17.00 -12.72 4.50
C TYR A 141 -16.45 -11.41 3.96
N LEU A 142 -15.20 -11.39 3.47
CA LEU A 142 -14.63 -10.19 2.84
C LEU A 142 -15.40 -9.77 1.57
N LYS A 143 -15.85 -10.72 0.75
CA LYS A 143 -16.72 -10.42 -0.40
C LYS A 143 -18.05 -9.80 0.02
N TRP A 144 -18.64 -10.33 1.09
CA TRP A 144 -19.85 -9.79 1.69
C TRP A 144 -19.64 -8.37 2.24
N LEU A 145 -18.46 -8.08 2.79
CA LEU A 145 -18.07 -6.72 3.23
C LEU A 145 -17.85 -5.73 2.07
N GLY A 146 -17.76 -6.21 0.81
CA GLY A 146 -17.60 -5.38 -0.39
C GLY A 146 -16.31 -5.62 -1.18
N PHE A 147 -15.40 -6.46 -0.69
CA PHE A 147 -14.16 -6.81 -1.38
C PHE A 147 -14.41 -7.94 -2.40
N GLY A 148 -15.07 -7.60 -3.51
CA GLY A 148 -15.60 -8.59 -4.46
C GLY A 148 -14.55 -9.44 -5.19
N ASP A 149 -13.35 -8.91 -5.40
CA ASP A 149 -12.26 -9.53 -6.15
C ASP A 149 -11.30 -10.37 -5.29
N VAL A 150 -11.60 -10.56 -4.01
CA VAL A 150 -10.76 -11.35 -3.10
C VAL A 150 -10.56 -12.77 -3.63
N ALA A 151 -9.30 -13.11 -3.81
CA ALA A 151 -8.83 -14.41 -4.28
C ALA A 151 -7.79 -14.98 -3.31
N ARG A 152 -7.68 -16.31 -3.33
CA ARG A 152 -6.64 -17.01 -2.57
C ARG A 152 -5.30 -16.85 -3.26
N THR A 153 -4.24 -16.64 -2.49
CA THR A 153 -2.89 -16.78 -3.03
C THR A 153 -2.61 -18.25 -3.33
N GLN A 154 -1.97 -18.51 -4.48
CA GLN A 154 -1.71 -19.87 -4.96
C GLN A 154 -0.60 -20.57 -4.17
N GLU A 155 0.31 -19.79 -3.58
CA GLU A 155 1.30 -20.24 -2.59
C GLU A 155 0.95 -19.63 -1.24
N ARG A 156 0.81 -20.48 -0.22
CA ARG A 156 0.85 -20.05 1.19
C ARG A 156 2.26 -19.53 1.42
N SER A 157 2.47 -18.25 1.11
CA SER A 157 3.78 -17.63 1.17
C SER A 157 4.32 -17.76 2.59
N ALA A 158 5.63 -17.88 2.77
CA ALA A 158 6.25 -17.88 4.10
C ALA A 158 5.89 -16.62 4.93
N ALA A 159 5.34 -15.60 4.27
CA ALA A 159 4.81 -14.36 4.83
C ALA A 159 3.40 -14.45 5.47
N GLY A 160 2.70 -15.59 5.39
CA GLY A 160 1.45 -15.82 6.14
C GLY A 160 0.15 -15.26 5.54
N VAL A 161 0.18 -14.59 4.39
CA VAL A 161 -1.04 -14.06 3.73
C VAL A 161 -1.74 -15.16 2.93
N ASP A 162 -3.05 -15.33 3.13
CA ASP A 162 -3.86 -16.34 2.44
C ASP A 162 -4.80 -15.75 1.36
N LEU A 163 -5.21 -14.49 1.54
CA LEU A 163 -6.20 -13.81 0.69
C LEU A 163 -5.71 -12.43 0.26
N ARG A 164 -5.94 -12.06 -1.00
CA ARG A 164 -5.66 -10.73 -1.55
C ARG A 164 -6.79 -10.28 -2.47
N GLY A 165 -7.09 -8.99 -2.45
CA GLY A 165 -8.03 -8.32 -3.34
C GLY A 165 -7.70 -6.82 -3.41
N THR A 166 -8.45 -6.07 -4.21
CA THR A 166 -8.26 -4.63 -4.32
C THR A 166 -8.56 -3.97 -2.97
N GLY A 167 -7.54 -3.38 -2.36
CA GLY A 167 -7.65 -2.66 -1.09
C GLY A 167 -7.71 -3.55 0.17
N VAL A 168 -7.52 -4.87 0.06
CA VAL A 168 -7.50 -5.78 1.22
C VAL A 168 -6.48 -6.91 1.07
N VAL A 169 -5.80 -7.21 2.17
CA VAL A 169 -5.03 -8.45 2.37
C VAL A 169 -5.50 -9.12 3.64
N ALA A 170 -5.58 -10.44 3.64
CA ALA A 170 -5.95 -11.17 4.85
C ALA A 170 -5.15 -12.43 5.10
N GLN A 171 -4.88 -12.66 6.38
CA GLN A 171 -4.27 -13.86 6.92
C GLN A 171 -5.34 -14.68 7.66
N VAL A 172 -5.27 -16.01 7.50
CA VAL A 172 -6.20 -16.93 8.14
C VAL A 172 -5.42 -17.97 8.92
N ASP A 173 -5.56 -17.98 10.24
CA ASP A 173 -4.98 -18.99 11.12
C ASP A 173 -6.02 -20.07 11.48
N PRO A 174 -5.96 -21.26 10.85
CA PRO A 174 -6.86 -22.37 11.16
C PRO A 174 -6.38 -23.18 12.38
N SER A 175 -5.30 -22.77 13.06
CA SER A 175 -4.74 -23.54 14.16
C SER A 175 -5.61 -23.49 15.41
N THR A 176 -5.39 -24.46 16.30
CA THR A 176 -6.05 -24.51 17.62
C THR A 176 -5.25 -23.77 18.69
N ARG A 177 -4.27 -22.94 18.31
CA ARG A 177 -3.44 -22.15 19.22
C ARG A 177 -3.77 -20.68 19.04
N ALA A 178 -3.74 -19.93 20.13
CA ALA A 178 -3.91 -18.48 20.07
C ALA A 178 -2.80 -17.87 19.19
N SER A 179 -3.19 -17.05 18.22
CA SER A 179 -2.26 -16.38 17.29
C SER A 179 -1.41 -15.36 18.05
N ALA A 180 -0.13 -15.24 17.67
CA ALA A 180 0.86 -14.47 18.40
C ALA A 180 1.01 -13.06 17.82
N VAL A 181 1.67 -12.17 18.57
CA VAL A 181 1.98 -10.78 18.16
C VAL A 181 2.67 -10.73 16.79
N ARG A 182 3.61 -11.65 16.57
CA ARG A 182 4.34 -11.73 15.29
C ARG A 182 3.41 -11.90 14.10
N ASP A 183 2.35 -12.69 14.24
CA ASP A 183 1.42 -12.94 13.14
C ASP A 183 0.63 -11.67 12.78
N ILE A 184 0.28 -10.85 13.79
CA ILE A 184 -0.35 -9.55 13.61
C ILE A 184 0.59 -8.57 12.88
N GLU A 185 1.84 -8.49 13.31
CA GLU A 185 2.82 -7.60 12.68
C GLU A 185 3.12 -8.02 11.24
N CYS A 186 3.17 -9.33 10.97
CA CYS A 186 3.35 -9.86 9.63
C CYS A 186 2.20 -9.46 8.70
N VAL A 187 0.93 -9.66 9.10
CA VAL A 187 -0.21 -9.28 8.24
C VAL A 187 -0.26 -7.76 8.03
N TRP A 188 0.06 -6.97 9.06
CA TRP A 188 0.11 -5.52 8.99
C TRP A 188 1.16 -5.02 8.00
N LEU A 189 2.39 -5.56 8.05
CA LEU A 189 3.44 -5.22 7.10
C LEU A 189 3.06 -5.56 5.65
N ASN A 190 2.32 -6.66 5.43
CA ASN A 190 1.80 -6.98 4.10
C ASN A 190 0.73 -5.98 3.64
N GLY A 191 -0.16 -5.54 4.54
CA GLY A 191 -1.15 -4.50 4.21
C GLY A 191 -0.48 -3.18 3.85
N LEU A 192 0.53 -2.77 4.62
CA LEU A 192 1.33 -1.59 4.30
C LEU A 192 2.02 -1.70 2.93
N ALA A 193 2.63 -2.84 2.63
CA ALA A 193 3.31 -3.05 1.36
C ALA A 193 2.36 -2.95 0.15
N ASP A 194 1.14 -3.44 0.31
CA ASP A 194 0.11 -3.44 -0.73
C ASP A 194 -0.76 -2.16 -0.72
N SER A 195 -0.54 -1.24 0.22
CA SER A 195 -1.45 -0.10 0.49
C SER A 195 -2.90 -0.55 0.67
N ALA A 196 -3.09 -1.64 1.42
CA ALA A 196 -4.35 -2.34 1.59
C ALA A 196 -4.67 -2.54 3.08
N VAL A 197 -5.95 -2.68 3.40
CA VAL A 197 -6.38 -3.03 4.77
C VAL A 197 -5.91 -4.46 5.09
N ALA A 198 -5.14 -4.61 6.16
CA ALA A 198 -4.70 -5.91 6.68
C ALA A 198 -5.74 -6.48 7.63
N VAL A 199 -6.29 -7.65 7.34
CA VAL A 199 -7.32 -8.31 8.18
C VAL A 199 -6.80 -9.66 8.67
N PHE A 200 -7.06 -10.01 9.93
CA PHE A 200 -6.70 -11.31 10.48
C PHE A 200 -7.94 -12.10 10.89
N PHE A 201 -8.02 -13.37 10.46
CA PHE A 201 -9.00 -14.34 10.93
C PHE A 201 -8.31 -15.46 11.70
N SER A 202 -8.79 -15.82 12.89
CA SER A 202 -8.25 -16.92 13.69
C SER A 202 -9.36 -17.84 14.20
N LEU A 203 -9.11 -19.16 14.21
CA LEU A 203 -10.05 -20.14 14.77
C LEU A 203 -9.95 -20.21 16.30
N ALA A 204 -8.73 -20.21 16.85
CA ALA A 204 -8.49 -20.25 18.29
C ALA A 204 -8.41 -18.87 18.96
N GLY A 205 -8.55 -17.80 18.17
CA GLY A 205 -8.41 -16.43 18.64
C GLY A 205 -6.96 -16.02 18.86
N TYR A 206 -6.76 -15.04 19.74
CA TYR A 206 -5.52 -14.27 19.81
C TYR A 206 -4.98 -14.24 21.22
N ALA A 207 -3.65 -14.26 21.35
CA ALA A 207 -3.00 -13.95 22.60
C ALA A 207 -3.31 -12.50 23.02
N ARG A 208 -3.27 -12.21 24.33
CA ARG A 208 -3.67 -10.90 24.86
C ARG A 208 -2.80 -9.77 24.29
N ASP A 209 -1.50 -9.98 24.28
CA ASP A 209 -0.51 -9.07 23.68
C ASP A 209 -0.74 -8.88 22.17
N ALA A 210 -1.17 -9.92 21.46
CA ALA A 210 -1.52 -9.83 20.05
C ALA A 210 -2.75 -8.93 19.82
N ARG A 211 -3.76 -8.99 20.71
CA ARG A 211 -4.92 -8.08 20.66
C ARG A 211 -4.51 -6.63 20.91
N GLU A 212 -3.78 -6.38 21.98
CA GLU A 212 -3.28 -5.04 22.32
C GLU A 212 -2.44 -4.46 21.17
N ARG A 213 -1.64 -5.30 20.50
CA ARG A 213 -0.87 -4.90 19.31
C ARG A 213 -1.76 -4.59 18.11
N ALA A 214 -2.77 -5.41 17.84
CA ALA A 214 -3.69 -5.18 16.73
C ALA A 214 -4.46 -3.87 16.89
N ASP A 215 -4.87 -3.54 18.11
CA ASP A 215 -5.53 -2.26 18.42
C ASP A 215 -4.61 -1.08 18.15
N ALA A 216 -3.34 -1.18 18.57
CA ALA A 216 -2.33 -0.14 18.30
C ALA A 216 -2.02 0.04 16.80
N LEU A 217 -2.16 -1.02 16.01
CA LEU A 217 -1.89 -1.02 14.56
C LEU A 217 -3.15 -0.85 13.71
N HIS A 218 -4.32 -0.73 14.34
CA HIS A 218 -5.65 -0.67 13.70
C HIS A 218 -5.91 -1.85 12.75
N VAL A 219 -5.52 -3.06 13.15
CA VAL A 219 -5.73 -4.31 12.39
C VAL A 219 -7.06 -4.95 12.82
N PRO A 220 -8.05 -5.07 11.92
CA PRO A 220 -9.29 -5.80 12.18
C PRO A 220 -9.04 -7.27 12.51
N LEU A 221 -9.53 -7.71 13.67
CA LEU A 221 -9.44 -9.08 14.15
C LEU A 221 -10.80 -9.77 14.16
N PHE A 222 -10.82 -11.00 13.65
CA PHE A 222 -12.02 -11.84 13.63
C PHE A 222 -11.74 -13.24 14.19
N VAL A 223 -12.60 -13.71 15.10
CA VAL A 223 -12.64 -15.12 15.50
C VAL A 223 -13.64 -15.87 14.63
N MET A 224 -13.24 -17.03 14.13
CA MET A 224 -14.14 -17.93 13.41
C MET A 224 -14.48 -19.14 14.26
N ASP A 225 -15.74 -19.54 14.25
CA ASP A 225 -16.19 -20.79 14.84
C ASP A 225 -16.52 -21.84 13.78
N LEU A 226 -16.87 -23.06 14.20
CA LEU A 226 -17.22 -24.14 13.27
C LEU A 226 -18.52 -23.87 12.49
N THR A 227 -19.31 -22.87 12.89
CA THR A 227 -20.51 -22.44 12.16
C THR A 227 -20.16 -21.61 10.94
N GLY A 228 -19.00 -20.94 10.95
CA GLY A 228 -18.42 -20.24 9.80
C GLY A 228 -18.77 -18.76 9.71
N THR A 229 -19.31 -18.16 10.77
CA THR A 229 -19.57 -16.71 10.83
C THR A 229 -18.45 -16.02 11.61
N PRO A 230 -17.58 -15.24 10.96
CA PRO A 230 -16.54 -14.49 11.66
C PRO A 230 -17.15 -13.46 12.62
N GLN A 231 -16.67 -13.44 13.87
CA GLN A 231 -17.09 -12.52 14.92
C GLN A 231 -16.00 -11.45 15.13
N PRO A 232 -16.36 -10.15 15.16
CA PRO A 232 -15.39 -9.09 15.43
C PRO A 232 -14.85 -9.19 16.86
N VAL A 233 -13.56 -8.89 17.03
CA VAL A 233 -12.85 -8.99 18.31
C VAL A 233 -12.44 -7.62 18.87
N ASN A 234 -12.32 -6.62 18.00
CA ASN A 234 -11.89 -5.26 18.33
C ASN A 234 -12.61 -4.20 17.50
N ASP A 235 -12.49 -2.94 17.92
CA ASP A 235 -13.16 -1.80 17.31
C ASP A 235 -12.83 -1.65 15.81
N ALA A 236 -11.59 -1.93 15.41
CA ALA A 236 -11.18 -1.91 14.00
C ALA A 236 -11.98 -2.93 13.15
N ALA A 237 -12.35 -4.08 13.73
CA ALA A 237 -13.21 -5.06 13.07
C ALA A 237 -14.66 -4.56 12.96
N ASP A 238 -15.19 -3.90 13.99
CA ASP A 238 -16.52 -3.30 13.95
C ASP A 238 -16.61 -2.17 12.92
N GLU A 239 -15.58 -1.32 12.83
CA GLU A 239 -15.46 -0.31 11.78
C GLU A 239 -15.43 -0.94 10.39
N LEU A 240 -14.65 -2.01 10.19
CA LEU A 240 -14.60 -2.70 8.92
C LEU A 240 -15.97 -3.32 8.55
N ILE A 241 -16.72 -3.83 9.53
CA ILE A 241 -18.09 -4.28 9.30
C ILE A 241 -18.98 -3.10 8.90
N ALA A 242 -18.90 -1.97 9.60
CA ALA A 242 -19.76 -0.82 9.36
C ALA A 242 -19.54 -0.17 7.98
N PHE A 243 -18.28 0.02 7.58
CA PHE A 243 -17.93 0.73 6.34
C PHE A 243 -17.64 -0.19 5.16
N GLY A 244 -17.23 -1.44 5.41
CA GLY A 244 -16.86 -2.37 4.34
C GLY A 244 -15.71 -1.84 3.48
N ALA A 245 -15.78 -2.05 2.18
CA ALA A 245 -14.81 -1.51 1.21
C ALA A 245 -14.93 0.03 1.02
N ASP A 246 -16.01 0.66 1.48
CA ASP A 246 -16.27 2.11 1.35
C ASP A 246 -15.69 2.90 2.52
N ARG A 247 -14.45 2.59 2.94
CA ARG A 247 -13.82 3.34 4.02
C ARG A 247 -13.59 4.79 3.57
N PRO A 248 -14.07 5.80 4.31
CA PRO A 248 -13.72 7.18 4.01
C PRO A 248 -12.21 7.33 4.19
N GLY A 249 -11.53 7.70 3.11
CA GLY A 249 -10.09 7.99 3.10
C GLY A 249 -9.74 9.20 3.97
#